data_AF-A0A1S8LL28-F1
#
_entry.id   AF-A0A1S8LL28-F1
#
_cell.length_a   1.000
_cell.length_b   1.000
_cell.length_c   1.000
_cell.angle_alpha   90.00
_cell.angle_beta   90.00
_cell.angle_gamma   90.00
#
_symmetry.space_group_name_H-M   'P 1'
#
loop_
_entity.id
_entity.type
_entity.pdbx_description
1 polymer ?
#
loop_
_entity_poly.entity_id
_entity_poly.type
_entity_poly.pdbx_seq_one_letter_code
_entity_poly.pdbx_strand_id
1 'polypeptide(L)'
;MRKALKILIGVIISAVILGLIGFASDKLYQKHIDKIHNIGMYMDSYKGVNVYYNGKRYAESHGKNYSSDGYYYGYKWQCVEYIKRFYYEVKHHEMPNGFGNAKDFFDPKVAQGKLNKDRGLIQYKNGGNEKPKADDILIFTDTKYGHVAIVTKVTDDHIVIIQQNMGTRTRDMFDLECKDGKYFVGGKRIPAGWLRK
;
A
#
# COMPACT_ATOMS: atom_id res chain seq x y z
N MET A 1 -38.55 -26.75 19.92
CA MET A 1 -38.33 -25.32 19.57
C MET A 1 -37.59 -24.53 20.65
N ARG A 2 -38.05 -24.46 21.92
CA ARG A 2 -37.41 -23.63 22.97
C ARG A 2 -35.96 -24.03 23.34
N LYS A 3 -35.60 -25.32 23.32
CA LYS A 3 -34.23 -25.79 23.63
C LYS A 3 -33.21 -25.41 22.54
N ALA A 4 -33.59 -25.59 21.26
CA ALA A 4 -32.78 -25.18 20.12
C ALA A 4 -32.56 -23.66 20.08
N LEU A 5 -33.59 -22.87 20.38
CA LEU A 5 -33.48 -21.41 20.46
C LEU A 5 -32.50 -20.96 21.57
N LYS A 6 -32.52 -21.59 22.75
CA LYS A 6 -31.57 -21.30 23.83
C LYS A 6 -30.12 -21.64 23.45
N ILE A 7 -29.90 -22.77 22.76
CA ILE A 7 -28.58 -23.15 22.26
C ILE A 7 -28.08 -22.13 21.24
N LEU A 8 -28.92 -21.74 20.28
CA LEU A 8 -28.59 -20.75 19.26
C LEU A 8 -28.22 -19.39 19.88
N ILE A 9 -29.00 -18.91 20.86
CA ILE A 9 -28.71 -17.67 21.59
C ILE A 9 -27.36 -17.78 22.32
N GLY A 10 -27.08 -18.92 22.97
CA GLY A 10 -25.79 -19.18 23.61
C GLY A 10 -24.61 -19.09 22.64
N VAL A 11 -24.71 -19.71 21.47
CA VAL A 11 -23.68 -19.66 20.43
C VAL A 11 -23.46 -18.23 19.93
N ILE A 12 -24.53 -17.47 19.69
CA ILE A 12 -24.44 -16.07 19.24
C ILE A 12 -23.74 -15.21 20.32
N ILE A 13 -24.13 -15.35 21.58
CA ILE A 13 -23.51 -14.61 22.69
C ILE A 13 -22.02 -14.96 22.78
N SER A 14 -21.66 -16.25 22.71
CA SER A 14 -20.25 -16.67 22.71
C SER A 14 -19.46 -16.09 21.53
N ALA A 15 -20.03 -16.08 20.32
CA ALA A 15 -19.40 -15.49 19.15
C ALA A 15 -19.20 -13.98 19.30
N VAL A 16 -20.18 -13.26 19.86
CA VAL A 16 -20.08 -11.82 20.15
C VAL A 16 -19.00 -11.55 21.20
N ILE A 17 -18.96 -12.32 22.29
CA ILE A 17 -17.93 -12.19 23.33
C ILE A 17 -16.54 -12.45 22.76
N LEU A 18 -16.35 -13.51 21.98
CA LEU A 18 -15.08 -13.80 21.31
C LEU A 18 -14.68 -12.68 20.35
N GLY A 19 -15.63 -12.11 19.60
CA GLY A 19 -15.40 -10.95 18.74
C GLY A 19 -14.95 -9.72 19.52
N LEU A 20 -15.59 -9.43 20.67
CA LEU A 20 -15.22 -8.31 21.55
C LEU A 20 -13.83 -8.50 22.19
N ILE A 21 -13.52 -9.71 22.66
CA ILE A 21 -12.20 -10.05 23.20
C ILE A 21 -11.12 -9.91 22.12
N GLY A 22 -11.38 -10.41 20.91
CA GLY A 22 -10.48 -10.26 19.76
C GLY A 22 -10.22 -8.79 19.41
N PHE A 23 -11.27 -7.98 19.37
CA PHE A 23 -11.17 -6.54 19.11
C PHE A 23 -10.39 -5.79 20.19
N ALA A 24 -10.64 -6.08 21.47
CA ALA A 24 -9.92 -5.48 22.58
C ALA A 24 -8.43 -5.89 22.56
N SER A 25 -8.15 -7.16 22.25
CA SER A 25 -6.80 -7.70 22.13
C SER A 25 -6.02 -7.04 21.00
N ASP A 26 -6.62 -6.86 19.81
CA ASP A 26 -6.00 -6.12 18.71
C ASP A 26 -5.73 -4.66 19.11
N LYS A 27 -6.69 -3.98 19.74
CA LYS A 27 -6.47 -2.60 20.22
C LYS A 27 -5.29 -2.48 21.18
N LEU A 28 -5.16 -3.42 22.13
CA LEU A 28 -4.06 -3.48 23.10
C LEU A 28 -2.73 -3.80 22.40
N TYR A 29 -2.71 -4.77 21.48
CA TYR A 29 -1.55 -5.10 20.67
C TYR A 29 -1.05 -3.90 19.88
N GLN A 30 -1.93 -3.19 19.17
CA GLN A 30 -1.55 -2.01 18.40
C GLN A 30 -1.02 -0.88 19.30
N LYS A 31 -1.61 -0.67 20.48
CA LYS A 31 -1.11 0.31 21.46
C LYS A 31 0.28 -0.08 22.00
N HIS A 32 0.53 -1.37 22.17
CA HIS A 32 1.83 -1.89 22.58
C HIS A 32 2.87 -1.74 21.47
N ILE A 33 2.50 -2.01 20.21
CA ILE A 33 3.36 -1.81 19.04
C ILE A 33 3.73 -0.35 18.87
N ASP A 34 2.78 0.60 18.99
CA ASP A 34 3.07 2.04 18.99
C ASP A 34 4.02 2.45 20.13
N LYS A 35 3.92 1.80 21.30
CA LYS A 35 4.79 2.06 22.45
C LYS A 35 6.22 1.53 22.23
N ILE A 36 6.38 0.48 21.42
CA ILE A 36 7.68 -0.13 21.11
C ILE A 36 8.34 0.55 19.91
N HIS A 37 7.56 0.94 18.89
CA HIS A 37 8.08 1.52 17.66
C HIS A 37 7.88 3.03 17.67
N ASN A 38 8.97 3.77 17.78
CA ASN A 38 8.93 5.22 17.66
C ASN A 38 8.57 5.61 16.22
N ILE A 39 7.76 6.66 16.06
CA ILE A 39 7.51 7.27 14.75
C ILE A 39 8.87 7.62 14.11
N GLY A 40 9.09 7.21 12.87
CA GLY A 40 10.37 7.38 12.18
C GLY A 40 11.43 6.34 12.49
N MET A 41 11.10 5.29 13.25
CA MET A 41 11.98 4.13 13.38
C MET A 41 12.17 3.44 12.02
N TYR A 42 13.42 3.12 11.69
CA TYR A 42 13.78 2.29 10.53
C TYR A 42 13.15 0.90 10.66
N MET A 43 12.58 0.39 9.57
CA MET A 43 11.91 -0.91 9.55
C MET A 43 12.43 -1.87 8.49
N ASP A 44 12.77 -1.37 7.30
CA ASP A 44 13.12 -2.16 6.12
C ASP A 44 13.78 -1.24 5.09
N SER A 45 14.34 -1.80 4.02
CA SER A 45 14.85 -1.02 2.90
C SER A 45 14.75 -1.78 1.58
N TYR A 46 14.67 -1.03 0.49
CA TYR A 46 14.80 -1.58 -0.85
C TYR A 46 15.62 -0.62 -1.71
N LYS A 47 16.70 -1.15 -2.32
CA LYS A 47 17.69 -0.37 -3.09
C LYS A 47 18.23 0.85 -2.33
N GLY A 48 18.49 0.68 -1.03
CA GLY A 48 19.00 1.74 -0.16
C GLY A 48 17.95 2.74 0.36
N VAL A 49 16.71 2.65 -0.11
CA VAL A 49 15.63 3.56 0.33
C VAL A 49 14.89 2.95 1.52
N ASN A 50 15.01 3.63 2.67
CA ASN A 50 14.47 3.16 3.94
C ASN A 50 12.95 3.30 4.03
N VAL A 51 12.33 2.32 4.68
CA VAL A 51 10.95 2.34 5.16
C VAL A 51 10.95 2.70 6.63
N TYR A 52 10.11 3.68 6.98
CA TYR A 52 9.97 4.16 8.34
C TYR A 52 8.58 3.90 8.91
N TYR A 53 8.52 3.72 10.23
CA TYR A 53 7.26 3.53 10.94
C TYR A 53 6.46 4.83 11.01
N ASN A 54 5.19 4.81 10.59
CA ASN A 54 4.29 5.98 10.61
C ASN A 54 3.42 6.08 11.88
N GLY A 55 3.44 5.07 12.75
CA GLY A 55 2.45 4.95 13.83
C GLY A 55 1.12 4.36 13.37
N LYS A 56 0.29 3.93 14.32
CA LYS A 56 -1.04 3.35 14.08
C LYS A 56 -2.03 4.29 13.39
N ARG A 57 -1.94 5.59 13.67
CA ARG A 57 -2.82 6.60 13.05
C ARG A 57 -2.27 6.97 11.68
N TYR A 58 -2.55 6.13 10.68
CA TYR A 58 -1.98 6.22 9.34
C TYR A 58 -2.19 7.57 8.62
N ALA A 59 -3.20 8.35 9.01
CA ALA A 59 -3.50 9.67 8.45
C ALA A 59 -2.84 10.83 9.22
N GLU A 60 -2.21 10.55 10.36
CA GLU A 60 -1.48 11.55 11.13
C GLU A 60 -0.22 11.98 10.35
N SER A 61 0.11 13.26 10.48
CA SER A 61 1.27 13.87 9.82
C SER A 61 2.34 14.16 10.85
N HIS A 62 3.57 13.73 10.57
CA HIS A 62 4.73 13.94 11.42
C HIS A 62 5.71 14.95 10.82
N GLY A 63 5.17 15.89 10.04
CA GLY A 63 5.93 16.89 9.31
C GLY A 63 6.21 16.50 7.85
N LYS A 64 6.78 17.44 7.11
CA LYS A 64 7.11 17.28 5.68
C LYS A 64 8.51 16.68 5.51
N ASN A 65 8.72 15.91 4.45
CA ASN A 65 10.02 15.38 4.06
C ASN A 65 10.45 15.89 2.69
N TYR A 66 11.75 16.17 2.54
CA TYR A 66 12.35 16.75 1.35
C TYR A 66 13.70 16.08 1.06
N SER A 67 14.10 16.09 -0.20
CA SER A 67 15.49 15.85 -0.61
C SER A 67 16.39 17.02 -0.19
N SER A 68 17.72 16.85 -0.31
CA SER A 68 18.69 17.90 -0.01
C SER A 68 18.60 19.11 -0.94
N ASP A 69 18.12 18.94 -2.16
CA ASP A 69 17.90 20.01 -3.15
C ASP A 69 16.48 20.59 -3.13
N GLY A 70 15.60 20.12 -2.23
CA GLY A 70 14.29 20.72 -1.97
C GLY A 70 13.10 20.05 -2.64
N TYR A 71 13.28 18.93 -3.35
CA TYR A 71 12.16 18.13 -3.85
C TYR A 71 11.31 17.59 -2.69
N TYR A 72 10.02 17.92 -2.70
CA TYR A 72 9.08 17.52 -1.66
C TYR A 72 8.64 16.07 -1.84
N TYR A 73 9.03 15.18 -0.94
CA TYR A 73 8.60 13.78 -0.96
C TYR A 73 7.16 13.63 -0.49
N GLY A 74 6.79 14.21 0.65
CA GLY A 74 5.47 14.03 1.24
C GLY A 74 5.48 14.22 2.75
N TYR A 75 4.39 13.84 3.40
CA TYR A 75 4.33 13.81 4.86
C TYR A 75 5.04 12.56 5.40
N LYS A 76 5.93 12.77 6.37
CA LYS A 76 6.57 11.70 7.14
C LYS A 76 5.49 10.91 7.88
N TRP A 77 5.40 9.58 7.78
CA TRP A 77 6.06 8.60 6.91
C TRP A 77 4.99 7.85 6.09
N GLN A 78 4.23 8.62 5.33
CA GLN A 78 3.08 8.11 4.59
C GLN A 78 3.51 7.32 3.34
N CYS A 79 2.58 6.58 2.74
CA CYS A 79 2.88 5.77 1.55
C CYS A 79 3.31 6.61 0.35
N VAL A 80 2.65 7.76 0.09
CA VAL A 80 3.02 8.68 -1.00
C VAL A 80 4.43 9.26 -0.81
N GLU A 81 4.82 9.56 0.43
CA GLU A 81 6.17 10.03 0.76
C GLU A 81 7.22 9.00 0.36
N TYR A 82 7.00 7.73 0.71
CA TYR A 82 7.91 6.64 0.35
C TYR A 82 8.06 6.47 -1.17
N ILE A 83 6.95 6.49 -1.91
CA ILE A 83 6.99 6.30 -3.37
C ILE A 83 7.76 7.42 -4.06
N LYS A 84 7.48 8.67 -3.69
CA LYS A 84 8.16 9.83 -4.28
C LYS A 84 9.63 9.85 -3.92
N ARG A 85 9.98 9.53 -2.66
CA ARG A 85 11.38 9.38 -2.24
C ARG A 85 12.09 8.27 -3.00
N PHE A 86 11.47 7.10 -3.14
CA PHE A 86 12.05 5.99 -3.90
C PHE A 86 12.28 6.34 -5.38
N TYR A 87 11.28 6.92 -6.06
CA TYR A 87 11.41 7.29 -7.47
C TYR A 87 12.43 8.43 -7.68
N TYR A 88 12.51 9.36 -6.76
CA TYR A 88 13.53 10.40 -6.81
C TYR A 88 14.94 9.81 -6.63
N GLU A 89 15.18 9.06 -5.55
CA GLU A 89 16.51 8.55 -5.19
C GLU A 89 17.02 7.45 -6.14
N VAL A 90 16.12 6.55 -6.60
CA VAL A 90 16.49 5.35 -7.38
C VAL A 90 16.24 5.51 -8.88
N LYS A 91 15.24 6.31 -9.27
CA LYS A 91 14.85 6.48 -10.67
C LYS A 91 15.17 7.86 -11.22
N HIS A 92 15.76 8.75 -10.42
CA HIS A 92 16.05 10.14 -10.77
C HIS A 92 14.82 10.82 -11.39
N HIS A 93 13.65 10.55 -10.80
CA HIS A 93 12.37 10.98 -11.34
C HIS A 93 11.59 11.83 -10.35
N GLU A 94 11.39 13.09 -10.73
CA GLU A 94 10.46 13.99 -10.09
C GLU A 94 9.09 13.93 -10.78
N MET A 95 8.04 13.72 -10.00
CA MET A 95 6.67 13.74 -10.52
C MET A 95 6.25 15.19 -10.86
N PRO A 96 5.78 15.48 -12.10
CA PRO A 96 5.34 16.82 -12.51
C PRO A 96 4.25 17.39 -11.60
N ASN A 97 3.28 16.56 -11.22
CA ASN A 97 2.32 16.83 -10.16
C ASN A 97 2.60 15.88 -8.99
N GLY A 98 3.22 16.40 -7.94
CA GLY A 98 3.57 15.66 -6.73
C GLY A 98 2.48 15.66 -5.64
N PHE A 99 1.28 16.15 -5.92
CA PHE A 99 0.18 16.30 -4.96
C PHE A 99 -0.91 15.23 -5.14
N GLY A 100 -1.80 15.16 -4.15
CA GLY A 100 -2.91 14.21 -4.09
C GLY A 100 -2.66 13.05 -3.14
N ASN A 101 -3.68 12.22 -2.99
CA ASN A 101 -3.63 10.99 -2.23
C ASN A 101 -3.09 9.85 -3.11
N ALA A 102 -2.81 8.71 -2.49
CA ALA A 102 -2.32 7.52 -3.18
C ALA A 102 -3.21 7.09 -4.36
N LYS A 103 -4.54 7.13 -4.21
CA LYS A 103 -5.47 6.80 -5.30
C LYS A 103 -5.35 7.72 -6.51
N ASP A 104 -4.96 8.98 -6.29
CA ASP A 104 -4.87 9.99 -7.34
C ASP A 104 -3.67 9.72 -8.25
N PHE A 105 -2.79 8.77 -7.93
CA PHE A 105 -1.72 8.32 -8.82
C PHE A 105 -2.23 7.60 -10.06
N PHE A 106 -3.46 7.08 -10.04
CA PHE A 106 -4.04 6.41 -11.18
C PHE A 106 -5.14 7.27 -11.82
N ASP A 107 -5.01 7.54 -13.12
CA ASP A 107 -6.06 8.22 -13.90
C ASP A 107 -6.78 7.20 -14.78
N PRO A 108 -8.06 6.87 -14.52
CA PRO A 108 -8.80 5.90 -15.32
C PRO A 108 -8.94 6.29 -16.80
N LYS A 109 -8.78 7.59 -17.13
CA LYS A 109 -8.85 8.11 -18.50
C LYS A 109 -7.57 7.85 -19.30
N VAL A 110 -6.44 7.63 -18.65
CA VAL A 110 -5.19 7.26 -19.33
C VAL A 110 -5.33 5.83 -19.87
N ALA A 111 -5.15 5.67 -21.17
CA ALA A 111 -5.24 4.37 -21.83
C ALA A 111 -4.07 3.44 -21.44
N GLN A 112 -4.25 2.14 -21.65
CA GLN A 112 -3.22 1.12 -21.37
C GLN A 112 -1.88 1.48 -22.04
N GLY A 113 -0.80 1.54 -21.26
CA GLY A 113 0.54 1.82 -21.77
C GLY A 113 0.74 3.26 -22.25
N LYS A 114 -0.09 4.21 -21.81
CA LYS A 114 0.07 5.64 -22.13
C LYS A 114 0.60 6.45 -20.96
N LEU A 115 1.16 7.62 -21.29
CA LEU A 115 1.73 8.54 -20.32
C LEU A 115 0.64 9.10 -19.40
N ASN A 116 0.78 8.87 -18.11
CA ASN A 116 0.13 9.66 -17.07
C ASN A 116 0.97 10.93 -16.89
N LYS A 117 0.48 12.06 -17.44
CA LYS A 117 1.22 13.34 -17.48
C LYS A 117 1.48 13.90 -16.07
N ASP A 118 0.52 13.73 -15.17
CA ASP A 118 0.61 14.20 -13.79
C ASP A 118 1.73 13.49 -13.02
N ARG A 119 1.96 12.20 -13.30
CA ARG A 119 3.03 11.44 -12.66
C ARG A 119 4.32 11.41 -13.47
N GLY A 120 4.26 11.73 -14.77
CA GLY A 120 5.40 11.63 -15.67
C GLY A 120 5.85 10.19 -15.90
N LEU A 121 4.92 9.24 -15.84
CA LEU A 121 5.16 7.80 -15.88
C LEU A 121 4.18 7.11 -16.82
N ILE A 122 4.57 5.98 -17.40
CA ILE A 122 3.67 5.15 -18.21
C ILE A 122 2.72 4.39 -17.29
N GLN A 123 1.43 4.47 -17.58
CA GLN A 123 0.38 3.82 -16.81
C GLN A 123 -0.12 2.54 -17.47
N TYR A 124 -0.15 1.47 -16.68
CA TYR A 124 -0.74 0.20 -17.05
C TYR A 124 -1.92 -0.09 -16.13
N LYS A 125 -3.01 -0.57 -16.71
CA LYS A 125 -4.21 -1.02 -16.02
C LYS A 125 -4.05 -2.48 -15.63
N ASN A 126 -4.52 -2.84 -14.45
CA ASN A 126 -4.65 -4.24 -14.06
C ASN A 126 -5.63 -4.96 -15.02
N GLY A 127 -5.31 -6.19 -15.43
CA GLY A 127 -6.00 -6.89 -16.52
C GLY A 127 -5.57 -6.43 -17.93
N GLY A 128 -4.51 -5.62 -18.02
CA GLY A 128 -3.89 -5.22 -19.28
C GLY A 128 -2.83 -6.21 -19.77
N ASN A 129 -2.24 -5.93 -20.94
CA ASN A 129 -1.28 -6.80 -21.63
C ASN A 129 0.19 -6.62 -21.21
N GLU A 130 0.47 -5.93 -20.10
CA GLU A 130 1.83 -5.72 -19.61
C GLU A 130 2.00 -6.46 -18.28
N LYS A 131 3.10 -7.17 -18.08
CA LYS A 131 3.42 -7.78 -16.78
C LYS A 131 3.98 -6.69 -15.84
N PRO A 132 3.63 -6.64 -14.55
CA PRO A 132 4.34 -5.79 -13.60
C PRO A 132 5.84 -6.15 -13.57
N LYS A 133 6.68 -5.18 -13.22
CA LYS A 133 8.14 -5.32 -13.10
C LYS A 133 8.60 -4.80 -11.76
N ALA A 134 9.79 -5.22 -11.35
CA ALA A 134 10.44 -4.60 -10.19
C ALA A 134 10.54 -3.08 -10.40
N ASP A 135 10.37 -2.36 -9.31
CA ASP A 135 10.33 -0.91 -9.17
C ASP A 135 9.03 -0.22 -9.63
N ASP A 136 8.05 -0.94 -10.18
CA ASP A 136 6.75 -0.35 -10.51
C ASP A 136 6.02 0.16 -9.27
N ILE A 137 5.29 1.27 -9.42
CA ILE A 137 4.36 1.75 -8.38
C ILE A 137 3.05 0.98 -8.53
N LEU A 138 2.73 0.12 -7.58
CA LEU A 138 1.42 -0.53 -7.50
C LEU A 138 0.42 0.40 -6.82
N ILE A 139 -0.76 0.60 -7.43
CA ILE A 139 -1.74 1.61 -6.97
C ILE A 139 -3.07 0.96 -6.62
N PHE A 140 -3.57 1.24 -5.42
CA PHE A 140 -4.89 0.83 -4.93
C PHE A 140 -5.79 2.05 -4.75
N THR A 141 -7.03 1.95 -5.25
CA THR A 141 -8.03 3.02 -5.23
C THR A 141 -9.28 2.66 -4.43
N ASP A 142 -9.22 1.56 -3.68
CA ASP A 142 -10.30 0.90 -2.95
C ASP A 142 -10.68 1.57 -1.61
N THR A 143 -9.91 2.57 -1.15
CA THR A 143 -10.17 3.31 0.09
C THR A 143 -10.26 4.81 -0.15
N LYS A 144 -10.68 5.57 0.88
CA LYS A 144 -10.81 7.05 0.82
C LYS A 144 -9.60 7.74 0.20
N TYR A 145 -8.40 7.32 0.62
CA TYR A 145 -7.12 7.88 0.16
C TYR A 145 -6.38 6.97 -0.83
N GLY A 146 -6.79 5.71 -0.95
CA GLY A 146 -6.05 4.68 -1.67
C GLY A 146 -4.80 4.22 -0.93
N HIS A 147 -3.96 3.47 -1.63
CA HIS A 147 -2.64 3.06 -1.15
C HIS A 147 -1.68 2.87 -2.32
N VAL A 148 -0.38 3.05 -2.08
CA VAL A 148 0.66 2.82 -3.08
C VAL A 148 1.84 2.08 -2.47
N ALA A 149 2.47 1.23 -3.29
CA ALA A 149 3.62 0.42 -2.89
C ALA A 149 4.59 0.24 -4.07
N ILE A 150 5.83 -0.13 -3.79
CA ILE A 150 6.83 -0.46 -4.83
C ILE A 150 6.87 -1.97 -5.01
N VAL A 151 6.78 -2.45 -6.24
CA VAL A 151 7.05 -3.85 -6.58
C VAL A 151 8.55 -4.12 -6.43
N THR A 152 8.94 -5.15 -5.69
CA THR A 152 10.35 -5.49 -5.41
C THR A 152 10.78 -6.81 -6.04
N LYS A 153 9.83 -7.73 -6.26
CA LYS A 153 10.05 -8.99 -6.94
C LYS A 153 8.82 -9.34 -7.76
N VAL A 154 9.04 -9.94 -8.92
CA VAL A 154 7.99 -10.49 -9.78
C VAL A 154 8.40 -11.92 -10.14
N THR A 155 7.51 -12.88 -9.91
CA THR A 155 7.67 -14.27 -10.34
C THR A 155 6.64 -14.58 -11.44
N ASP A 156 6.38 -15.86 -11.69
CA ASP A 156 5.35 -16.27 -12.64
C ASP A 156 3.93 -16.22 -12.06
N ASP A 157 3.82 -16.34 -10.75
CA ASP A 157 2.55 -16.52 -10.01
C ASP A 157 2.30 -15.48 -8.91
N HIS A 158 3.29 -14.66 -8.56
CA HIS A 158 3.13 -13.61 -7.55
C HIS A 158 4.07 -12.41 -7.76
N ILE A 159 3.78 -11.35 -7.02
CA ILE A 159 4.67 -10.22 -6.81
C ILE A 159 4.89 -9.99 -5.32
N VAL A 160 6.05 -9.43 -4.97
CA VAL A 160 6.36 -8.97 -3.61
C VAL A 160 6.50 -7.46 -3.65
N ILE A 161 5.81 -6.76 -2.76
CA ILE A 161 5.87 -5.30 -2.63
C ILE A 161 6.64 -4.87 -1.37
N ILE A 162 7.08 -3.61 -1.37
CA ILE A 162 7.52 -2.87 -0.19
C ILE A 162 6.68 -1.58 -0.04
N GLN A 163 6.36 -1.21 1.20
CA GLN A 163 5.45 -0.10 1.49
C GLN A 163 5.72 0.56 2.86
N GLN A 164 5.30 1.81 2.98
CA GLN A 164 5.13 2.53 4.24
C GLN A 164 3.63 2.64 4.61
N ASN A 165 3.37 3.07 5.84
CA ASN A 165 2.02 3.41 6.32
C ASN A 165 1.03 2.25 6.40
N MET A 166 1.53 1.04 6.68
CA MET A 166 0.74 -0.19 6.87
C MET A 166 1.09 -0.85 8.21
N GLY A 167 1.25 -0.03 9.27
CA GLY A 167 1.73 -0.49 10.56
C GLY A 167 3.14 -1.05 10.45
N THR A 168 3.35 -2.27 10.96
CA THR A 168 4.65 -2.97 10.88
C THR A 168 4.84 -3.79 9.61
N ARG A 169 3.83 -3.83 8.73
CA ARG A 169 3.86 -4.65 7.50
C ARG A 169 4.56 -3.91 6.36
N THR A 170 5.88 -3.97 6.34
CA THR A 170 6.70 -3.35 5.29
C THR A 170 6.67 -4.09 3.96
N ARG A 171 6.45 -5.41 3.97
CA ARG A 171 6.31 -6.25 2.77
C ARG A 171 4.96 -6.93 2.72
N ASP A 172 4.44 -7.13 1.51
CA ASP A 172 3.28 -7.98 1.27
C ASP A 172 3.42 -8.68 -0.08
N MET A 173 2.62 -9.72 -0.30
CA MET A 173 2.61 -10.54 -1.50
C MET A 173 1.22 -10.53 -2.12
N PHE A 174 1.19 -10.45 -3.45
CA PHE A 174 -0.04 -10.47 -4.26
C PHE A 174 0.10 -11.52 -5.35
N ASP A 175 -1.00 -12.20 -5.64
CA ASP A 175 -1.06 -13.19 -6.70
C ASP A 175 -0.93 -12.49 -8.05
N LEU A 176 -0.29 -13.16 -9.01
CA LEU A 176 -0.12 -12.71 -10.39
C LEU A 176 -0.59 -13.82 -11.33
N GLU A 177 -1.64 -13.55 -12.08
CA GLU A 177 -2.16 -14.48 -13.09
C GLU A 177 -1.98 -13.92 -14.49
N CYS A 178 -1.64 -14.78 -15.45
CA CYS A 178 -1.69 -14.47 -16.88
C CYS A 178 -2.80 -15.28 -17.54
N LYS A 179 -3.81 -14.61 -18.09
CA LYS A 179 -4.94 -15.22 -18.80
C LYS A 179 -5.13 -14.50 -20.14
N ASP A 180 -5.09 -15.23 -21.25
CA ASP A 180 -5.26 -14.69 -22.61
C ASP A 180 -4.35 -13.48 -22.91
N GLY A 181 -3.09 -13.55 -22.45
CA GLY A 181 -2.11 -12.47 -22.63
C GLY A 181 -2.36 -11.22 -21.77
N LYS A 182 -3.27 -11.30 -20.79
CA LYS A 182 -3.55 -10.24 -19.82
C LYS A 182 -3.05 -10.62 -18.44
N TYR A 183 -2.49 -9.66 -17.72
CA TYR A 183 -1.94 -9.84 -16.38
C TYR A 183 -2.86 -9.28 -15.31
N PHE A 184 -3.15 -10.10 -14.32
CA PHE A 184 -4.03 -9.78 -13.20
C PHE A 184 -3.25 -9.88 -11.90
N VAL A 185 -3.07 -8.76 -11.21
CA VAL A 185 -2.54 -8.73 -9.84
C VAL A 185 -3.71 -8.71 -8.86
N GLY A 186 -3.68 -9.54 -7.82
CA GLY A 186 -4.81 -9.66 -6.91
C GLY A 186 -4.55 -10.48 -5.64
N GLY A 187 -5.56 -11.24 -5.24
CA GLY A 187 -5.58 -11.99 -3.97
C GLY A 187 -6.18 -11.14 -2.86
N LYS A 188 -5.32 -10.62 -1.95
CA LYS A 188 -5.77 -9.89 -0.75
C LYS A 188 -6.49 -8.58 -1.06
N ARG A 189 -6.02 -7.86 -2.08
CA ARG A 189 -6.59 -6.61 -2.61
C ARG A 189 -6.31 -6.55 -4.10
N ILE A 190 -7.15 -5.84 -4.84
CA ILE A 190 -7.00 -5.68 -6.29
C ILE A 190 -6.52 -4.25 -6.58
N PRO A 191 -5.29 -4.05 -7.10
CA PRO A 191 -4.82 -2.74 -7.53
C PRO A 191 -5.53 -2.30 -8.81
N ALA A 192 -5.66 -0.99 -9.00
CA ALA A 192 -6.17 -0.40 -10.24
C ALA A 192 -5.18 -0.61 -11.40
N GLY A 193 -3.88 -0.66 -11.09
CA GLY A 193 -2.81 -0.84 -12.05
C GLY A 193 -1.47 -0.45 -11.46
N TRP A 194 -0.51 -0.14 -12.34
CA TRP A 194 0.82 0.31 -11.94
C TRP A 194 1.39 1.37 -12.86
N LEU A 195 2.35 2.14 -12.33
CA LEU A 195 3.12 3.15 -13.06
C LEU A 195 4.58 2.70 -13.22
N ARG A 196 5.18 3.05 -14.36
CA ARG A 196 6.57 2.70 -14.71
C ARG A 196 7.30 3.89 -15.32
N LYS A 197 8.60 3.99 -15.01
CA LYS A 197 9.52 4.93 -15.66
C LYS A 197 10.12 4.30 -16.91
#